data_AF-A0A418MWZ7-F1
#
_entry.id   AF-A0A418MWZ7-F1
#
_cell.length_a   1.000
_cell.length_b   1.000
_cell.length_c   1.000
_cell.angle_alpha   90.00
_cell.angle_beta   90.00
_cell.angle_gamma   90.00
#
_symmetry.space_group_name_H-M   'P 1'
#
loop_
_entity.id
_entity.type
_entity.pdbx_description
1 polymer ?
#
loop_
_entity_poly.entity_id
_entity_poly.type
_entity_poly.pdbx_seq_one_letter_code
_entity_poly.pdbx_strand_id
1 'polypeptide(L)' 'MTDEQTSGSDERLSYEQARAELASVVERLEAGGTALEESLALWERGEALAVICQRRLDGARARIDAARQDQAG' A
#
# COMPACT_ATOMS: atom_id res chain seq x y z
N MET A 1 -15.27 -18.97 -9.66
CA MET A 1 -13.85 -19.33 -9.46
C MET A 1 -13.13 -18.02 -9.22
N THR A 2 -13.32 -17.49 -8.02
CA THR A 2 -13.08 -16.09 -7.66
C THR A 2 -12.70 -16.07 -6.18
N ASP A 3 -11.81 -15.14 -5.82
CA ASP A 3 -11.43 -14.72 -4.45
C ASP A 3 -10.16 -15.24 -3.77
N GLU A 4 -9.23 -15.93 -4.45
CA GLU A 4 -7.97 -16.35 -3.77
C GLU A 4 -6.68 -15.67 -4.28
N GLN A 5 -6.73 -14.80 -5.30
CA GLN A 5 -5.51 -14.18 -5.86
C GLN A 5 -5.13 -12.79 -5.32
N THR A 6 -6.01 -12.08 -4.59
CA THR A 6 -5.70 -10.69 -4.20
C THR A 6 -4.67 -10.62 -3.06
N SER A 7 -4.77 -11.49 -2.06
CA SER A 7 -3.98 -11.36 -0.82
C SER A 7 -2.48 -11.69 -0.96
N GLY A 8 -2.09 -12.65 -1.83
CA GLY A 8 -0.67 -12.98 -2.08
C GLY A 8 0.03 -12.08 -3.12
N SER A 9 -0.73 -11.21 -3.78
CA SER A 9 -0.21 -10.30 -4.83
C SER A 9 0.30 -8.99 -4.25
N ASP A 10 -0.24 -8.59 -3.11
CA ASP A 10 -0.02 -7.30 -2.48
C ASP A 10 1.38 -7.14 -1.88
N GLU A 11 1.94 -8.19 -1.26
CA GLU A 11 3.31 -8.18 -0.75
C GLU A 11 4.37 -8.02 -1.85
N ARG A 12 4.00 -8.29 -3.10
CA ARG A 12 4.87 -8.13 -4.27
C ARG A 12 4.80 -6.74 -4.91
N LEU A 13 3.90 -5.86 -4.47
CA LEU A 13 3.81 -4.50 -5.00
C LEU A 13 5.04 -3.67 -4.61
N SER A 14 5.61 -2.97 -5.59
CA SER A 14 6.57 -1.90 -5.32
C SER A 14 5.88 -0.71 -4.64
N TYR A 15 6.67 0.16 -4.01
CA TYR A 15 6.13 1.37 -3.37
C TYR A 15 5.33 2.24 -4.36
N GLU A 16 5.86 2.49 -5.55
CA GLU A 16 5.18 3.34 -6.54
C GLU A 16 3.87 2.71 -7.05
N GLN A 17 3.84 1.39 -7.22
CA GLN A 17 2.60 0.69 -7.60
C GLN A 17 1.54 0.78 -6.50
N ALA A 18 1.92 0.48 -5.25
CA ALA A 18 1.01 0.59 -4.12
C ALA A 18 0.50 2.02 -3.92
N ARG A 19 1.37 3.03 -4.08
CA ARG A 19 1.02 4.45 -3.99
C ARG A 19 0.08 4.88 -5.11
N ALA A 20 0.32 4.45 -6.35
CA ALA A 20 -0.52 4.78 -7.49
C ALA A 20 -1.92 4.18 -7.33
N GLU A 21 -2.00 2.93 -6.88
CA GLU A 21 -3.29 2.28 -6.60
C GLU A 21 -4.04 2.96 -5.45
N LEU A 22 -3.32 3.33 -4.38
CA LEU A 22 -3.91 4.05 -3.24
C LEU A 22 -4.49 5.39 -3.68
N ALA A 23 -3.78 6.13 -4.52
CA ALA A 23 -4.28 7.39 -5.07
C ALA A 23 -5.59 7.20 -5.86
N SER A 24 -5.68 6.13 -6.67
CA SER A 24 -6.91 5.80 -7.41
C SER A 24 -8.06 5.40 -6.49
N VAL A 25 -7.78 4.66 -5.42
CA VAL A 25 -8.78 4.31 -4.39
C VAL A 25 -9.32 5.58 -3.72
N VAL A 26 -8.45 6.50 -3.32
CA VAL A 26 -8.84 7.78 -2.71
C VAL A 26 -9.68 8.61 -3.68
N GLU A 27 -9.26 8.73 -4.94
CA GLU A 27 -10.00 9.46 -5.97
C GLU A 27 -11.43 8.91 -6.13
N ARG A 28 -11.60 7.58 -6.13
CA ARG A 28 -12.92 6.95 -6.21
C ARG A 28 -13.78 7.19 -4.98
N LEU A 29 -13.18 7.18 -3.79
CA LEU A 29 -13.89 7.50 -2.55
C LEU A 29 -14.34 8.97 -2.53
N GLU A 30 -13.47 9.89 -2.95
CA GLU A 30 -13.75 11.33 -3.00
C GLU A 30 -14.79 11.71 -4.07
N ALA A 31 -14.79 11.01 -5.21
CA ALA A 31 -15.81 11.20 -6.24
C ALA A 31 -17.22 10.89 -5.73
N GLY A 32 -17.34 10.01 -4.72
CA GLY A 32 -18.61 9.56 -4.19
C GLY A 32 -19.46 8.79 -5.22
N GLY A 33 -20.75 8.66 -4.96
CA GLY A 33 -21.70 8.01 -5.88
C GLY A 33 -21.59 6.48 -5.96
N THR A 34 -20.75 5.85 -5.13
CA THR A 34 -20.66 4.40 -4.97
C THR A 34 -21.60 3.90 -3.88
N ALA A 35 -21.99 2.63 -3.95
CA ALA A 35 -22.77 2.00 -2.87
C ALA A 35 -21.94 1.89 -1.59
N LEU A 36 -22.61 1.75 -0.43
CA LEU A 36 -21.94 1.64 0.87
C LEU A 36 -20.94 0.47 0.90
N GLU A 37 -21.35 -0.69 0.39
CA GLU A 37 -20.54 -1.89 0.34
C GLU A 37 -19.29 -1.69 -0.52
N GLU A 38 -19.42 -0.95 -1.64
CA GLU A 38 -18.29 -0.60 -2.50
C GLU A 38 -17.37 0.43 -1.83
N SER A 39 -17.93 1.42 -1.13
CA SER A 39 -17.16 2.39 -0.34
C SER A 39 -16.35 1.70 0.76
N LEU A 40 -16.91 0.70 1.43
CA LEU A 40 -16.22 -0.09 2.45
C LEU A 40 -15.08 -0.92 1.84
N ALA A 41 -15.33 -1.60 0.71
CA ALA A 41 -14.30 -2.37 0.02
C ALA A 41 -13.14 -1.48 -0.47
N LEU A 42 -13.45 -0.27 -0.97
CA LEU A 42 -12.44 0.73 -1.34
C LEU A 42 -11.63 1.17 -0.12
N TRP A 43 -12.28 1.44 1.01
CA TRP A 43 -11.58 1.82 2.23
C TRP A 43 -10.64 0.70 2.72
N GLU A 44 -11.11 -0.53 2.82
CA GLU A 44 -10.28 -1.68 3.22
C GLU A 44 -9.07 -1.87 2.30
N ARG A 45 -9.27 -1.69 0.99
CA ARG A 45 -8.18 -1.72 0.01
C ARG A 45 -7.18 -0.59 0.25
N GLY A 46 -7.67 0.62 0.52
CA GLY A 46 -6.85 1.79 0.83
C GLY A 46 -5.98 1.56 2.07
N GLU A 47 -6.55 1.02 3.15
CA GLU A 47 -5.81 0.68 4.37
C GLU A 47 -4.71 -0.36 4.11
N ALA A 48 -5.03 -1.41 3.35
CA ALA A 48 -4.04 -2.43 2.98
C ALA A 48 -2.86 -1.84 2.18
N LEU A 49 -3.16 -0.97 1.20
CA LEU A 49 -2.14 -0.28 0.40
C LEU A 49 -1.29 0.67 1.23
N ALA A 50 -1.89 1.39 2.19
CA ALA A 50 -1.17 2.26 3.11
C ALA A 50 -0.17 1.47 3.97
N VAL A 51 -0.58 0.31 4.48
CA VAL A 51 0.32 -0.60 5.23
C VAL A 51 1.51 -1.06 4.37
N ILE A 52 1.27 -1.41 3.11
CA ILE A 52 2.34 -1.82 2.18
C ILE A 52 3.31 -0.66 1.94
N CYS A 53 2.80 0.54 1.65
CA CYS A 53 3.60 1.74 1.48
C CYS A 53 4.49 2.00 2.70
N GLN A 54 3.92 1.95 3.90
CA GLN A 54 4.66 2.15 5.14
C GLN A 54 5.77 1.12 5.33
N ARG A 55 5.47 -0.18 5.15
CA ARG A 55 6.47 -1.26 5.24
C ARG A 55 7.65 -1.06 4.26
N ARG A 56 7.37 -0.60 3.04
CA ARG A 56 8.41 -0.31 2.04
C ARG A 56 9.31 0.86 2.48
N LEU A 57 8.72 1.93 3.01
CA LEU A 57 9.45 3.09 3.51
C LEU A 57 10.29 2.74 4.74
N ASP A 58 9.74 1.97 5.68
CA ASP A 58 10.45 1.51 6.87
C ASP A 58 11.66 0.64 6.50
N GLY A 59 11.49 -0.29 5.56
CA GLY A 59 12.59 -1.10 5.05
C GLY A 59 13.68 -0.28 4.37
N ALA A 60 13.31 0.74 3.58
CA ALA A 60 14.27 1.65 2.98
C ALA A 60 15.03 2.46 4.05
N ARG A 61 14.32 2.93 5.08
CA ARG A 61 14.92 3.68 6.18
C ARG A 61 15.92 2.84 6.97
N ALA A 62 15.56 1.61 7.32
CA ALA A 62 16.43 0.69 8.03
C ALA A 62 17.75 0.42 7.27
N ARG A 63 17.67 0.29 5.93
CA ARG A 63 18.87 0.11 5.09
C ARG A 63 19.80 1.31 5.11
N ILE A 64 19.23 2.54 5.10
CA ILE A 64 20.01 3.77 5.19
C ILE A 64 20.68 3.88 6.56
N ASP A 65 19.95 3.57 7.63
CA ASP A 65 20.48 3.67 8.98
C ASP A 65 21.59 2.62 9.22
N ALA A 66 21.44 1.39 8.74
CA ALA A 66 22.50 0.37 8.77
C ALA A 66 23.76 0.83 8.00
N ALA A 67 23.61 1.33 6.77
CA ALA A 67 24.74 1.81 5.98
C ALA A 67 25.47 3.00 6.63
N ARG A 68 24.79 3.81 7.45
CA ARG A 68 25.40 4.90 8.22
C ARG A 68 26.19 4.39 9.43
N GLN A 69 25.68 3.35 10.11
CA GLN A 69 26.38 2.73 11.23
C GLN A 69 27.66 2.04 10.78
N ASP A 70 27.62 1.34 9.64
CA ASP A 70 28.79 0.67 9.05
C ASP A 70 29.92 1.65 8.67
N GLN A 71 29.59 2.89 8.29
CA GLN A 71 30.59 3.92 7.94
C GLN A 71 31.21 4.61 9.16
N ALA A 72 30.57 4.51 10.32
CA ALA A 72 30.99 5.17 11.55
C ALA A 72 31.83 4.26 12.46
N GLY A 73 31.95 2.98 12.13
CA GLY A 73 32.84 1.99 12.77
C GLY A 73 34.14 1.82 12.02
#